data_AF-A0A517YM55-F1
#
_entry.id   AF-A0A517YM55-F1
#
_cell.length_a   1.000
_cell.length_b   1.000
_cell.length_c   1.000
_cell.angle_alpha   90.00
_cell.angle_beta   90.00
_cell.angle_gamma   90.00
#
_symmetry.space_group_name_H-M   'P 1'
#
loop_
_entity.id
_entity.type
_entity.pdbx_description
1 polymer ?
#
loop_
_entity_poly.entity_id
_entity_poly.type
_entity_poly.pdbx_seq_one_letter_code
_entity_poly.pdbx_strand_id
1 'polypeptide(L)'
;MFAQFHRSLNTLQKITLYYSPLWLAGLWLWQAAPSSEWVFPVVGLLLLPAILLSGIWLRKVREKSTSQLTWSRVVTAAYIACWPAVHFLSDALGLNGLSDTIRSFAPWGLFSIGLAWAIWYLEVSSRRIELGRIEEHLKQGDFIHAATDEDALAPPPGKRSWNPFDPHAWYYGRKNRKLKQSTFVTIAYSAGFWIGWALLLLGLQFGGCQESADMPPGGGQYKQVAQQVKIQKVIRKKFVINPFSAIKFDVPPIDDVKLQLQEVTEHAYTVGYGEGTGAGFGGGKKGGKIRFIRLQYDGGDWDQEFGIGGDENMLLQFDFLTNKQHKIAENTEFRSIQQLSNFAPEATPPFLYMTGQGNISLSNKDVRVLREYLIDRHGMIFADNGGSKHFHNQFIAAMNRVLPEIRPVPVPLDDTIHRIPYPLPFLPYVAPHGGKQALGWSLDGRWLVYYHPGDIGDAWADGHSGVKPEVYEACYQLGANVMTYAYVERSKWLMGKQQKGK
;
A
#
# COMPACT_ATOMS: atom_id res chain seq x y z
N MET A 1 -28.38 -39.21 10.05
CA MET A 1 -27.02 -39.36 9.47
C MET A 1 -25.96 -38.62 10.27
N PHE A 2 -26.06 -37.29 10.49
CA PHE A 2 -25.06 -36.51 11.25
C PHE A 2 -24.89 -36.94 12.73
N ALA A 3 -26.00 -37.26 13.42
CA ALA A 3 -25.97 -37.76 14.80
C ALA A 3 -25.33 -39.15 14.95
N GLN A 4 -25.41 -39.99 13.92
CA GLN A 4 -24.85 -41.34 13.90
C GLN A 4 -23.34 -41.30 13.61
N PHE A 5 -22.91 -40.39 12.73
CA PHE A 5 -21.50 -40.07 12.49
C PHE A 5 -20.83 -39.49 13.74
N HIS A 6 -21.49 -38.56 14.46
CA HIS A 6 -20.95 -37.99 15.71
C HIS A 6 -20.67 -39.05 16.79
N ARG A 7 -21.56 -40.04 16.94
CA ARG A 7 -21.40 -41.14 17.91
C ARG A 7 -20.21 -42.06 17.59
N SER A 8 -19.81 -42.18 16.33
CA SER A 8 -18.65 -42.98 15.91
C SER A 8 -17.29 -42.29 16.09
N LEU A 9 -17.26 -40.99 16.42
CA LEU A 9 -16.03 -40.23 16.55
C LEU A 9 -15.42 -40.38 17.95
N ASN A 10 -14.11 -40.61 18.00
CA ASN A 10 -13.34 -40.54 19.23
C ASN A 10 -13.23 -39.09 19.73
N THR A 11 -12.97 -38.90 21.03
CA THR A 11 -12.88 -37.58 21.68
C THR A 11 -11.97 -36.60 20.93
N LEU A 12 -10.81 -37.06 20.45
CA LEU A 12 -9.87 -36.23 19.67
C LEU A 12 -10.47 -35.76 18.33
N GLN A 13 -11.22 -36.62 17.63
CA GLN A 13 -11.86 -36.26 16.36
C GLN A 13 -12.98 -35.23 16.57
N LYS A 14 -13.70 -35.32 17.68
CA LYS A 14 -14.72 -34.32 18.05
C LYS A 14 -14.07 -32.96 18.31
N ILE A 15 -12.98 -32.93 19.08
CA ILE A 15 -12.21 -31.70 19.35
C ILE A 15 -11.74 -31.05 18.04
N THR A 16 -11.14 -31.83 17.13
CA THR A 16 -10.68 -31.31 15.82
C THR A 16 -11.84 -30.80 14.97
N LEU A 17 -13.00 -31.47 14.98
CA LEU A 17 -14.19 -31.07 14.22
C LEU A 17 -14.81 -29.77 14.74
N TYR A 18 -14.82 -29.55 16.06
CA TYR A 18 -15.32 -28.29 16.64
C TYR A 18 -14.34 -27.13 16.48
N TYR A 19 -13.04 -27.43 16.42
CA TYR A 19 -12.00 -26.42 16.24
C TYR A 19 -11.88 -25.93 14.79
N SER A 20 -12.21 -26.74 13.78
CA SER A 20 -12.06 -26.34 12.37
C SER A 20 -12.80 -25.06 11.96
N PRO A 21 -14.06 -24.77 12.36
CA PRO A 21 -14.69 -23.50 12.03
C PRO A 21 -14.04 -22.31 12.77
N LEU A 22 -13.54 -22.51 13.98
CA LEU A 22 -12.83 -21.49 14.76
C LEU A 22 -11.49 -21.12 14.10
N TRP A 23 -10.77 -22.13 13.61
CA TRP A 23 -9.53 -21.93 12.86
C TRP A 23 -9.78 -21.18 11.54
N LEU A 24 -10.83 -21.54 10.79
CA LEU A 24 -11.23 -20.81 9.58
C LEU A 24 -11.63 -19.36 9.87
N ALA A 25 -12.35 -19.12 10.97
CA ALA A 25 -12.70 -17.77 11.40
C ALA A 25 -11.45 -16.95 11.76
N GLY A 26 -10.44 -17.57 12.39
CA GLY A 26 -9.15 -16.94 12.67
C GLY A 26 -8.40 -16.51 11.40
N LEU A 27 -8.38 -17.37 10.38
CA LEU A 27 -7.78 -17.04 9.07
C LEU A 27 -8.50 -15.87 8.39
N TRP A 28 -9.83 -15.89 8.42
CA TRP A 28 -10.63 -14.82 7.83
C TRP A 28 -10.43 -13.49 8.56
N LEU A 29 -10.46 -13.49 9.89
CA LEU A 29 -10.22 -12.30 10.72
C LEU A 29 -8.85 -11.69 10.44
N TRP A 30 -7.82 -12.53 10.30
CA TRP A 30 -6.47 -12.09 10.00
C TRP A 30 -6.36 -11.41 8.63
N GLN A 31 -7.08 -11.90 7.63
CA GLN A 31 -7.10 -11.28 6.30
C GLN A 31 -7.98 -10.01 6.25
N ALA A 32 -9.07 -9.97 7.01
CA ALA A 32 -10.05 -8.87 6.95
C ALA A 32 -9.59 -7.61 7.69
N ALA A 33 -8.80 -7.76 8.77
CA ALA A 33 -8.39 -6.62 9.59
C ALA A 33 -6.96 -6.80 10.15
N PRO A 34 -5.92 -6.83 9.29
CA PRO A 34 -4.54 -7.12 9.70
C PRO A 34 -3.92 -6.03 10.60
N SER A 35 -4.43 -4.80 10.55
CA SER A 35 -3.86 -3.63 11.26
C SER A 35 -4.52 -3.32 12.61
N SER A 36 -5.45 -4.15 13.10
CA SER A 36 -6.20 -3.86 14.32
C SER A 36 -5.55 -4.49 15.55
N GLU A 37 -5.23 -3.67 16.56
CA GLU A 37 -4.51 -4.07 17.77
C GLU A 37 -5.20 -5.20 18.56
N TRP A 38 -6.53 -5.24 18.58
CA TRP A 38 -7.29 -6.29 19.29
C TRP A 38 -7.48 -7.57 18.47
N VAL A 39 -7.36 -7.49 17.14
CA VAL A 39 -7.53 -8.65 16.24
C VAL A 39 -6.33 -9.58 16.34
N PHE A 40 -5.12 -9.02 16.50
CA PHE A 40 -3.89 -9.78 16.61
C PHE A 40 -3.90 -10.87 17.71
N PRO A 41 -4.20 -10.57 18.99
CA PRO A 41 -4.26 -11.60 20.04
C PRO A 41 -5.39 -12.61 19.83
N VAL A 42 -6.53 -12.19 19.26
CA VAL A 42 -7.67 -13.08 18.96
C VAL A 42 -7.31 -14.08 17.85
N VAL A 43 -6.64 -13.62 16.79
CA VAL A 43 -6.13 -14.49 15.72
C VAL A 43 -5.12 -15.50 16.28
N GLY A 44 -4.23 -15.07 17.18
CA GLY A 44 -3.29 -15.98 17.85
C GLY A 44 -4.01 -17.09 18.64
N LEU A 45 -5.03 -16.75 19.42
CA LEU A 45 -5.84 -17.73 20.16
C LEU A 45 -6.55 -18.74 19.24
N LEU A 46 -6.93 -18.30 18.03
CA LEU A 46 -7.63 -19.15 17.07
C LEU A 46 -6.69 -20.00 16.22
N LEU A 47 -5.46 -19.55 15.93
CA LEU A 47 -4.53 -20.24 15.01
C LEU A 47 -3.50 -21.12 15.73
N LEU A 48 -2.95 -20.70 16.87
CA LEU A 48 -1.88 -21.43 17.58
C LEU A 48 -2.28 -22.83 18.06
N PRO A 49 -3.52 -23.11 18.50
CA PRO A 49 -3.92 -24.46 18.91
C PRO A 49 -3.82 -25.49 17.78
N ALA A 50 -3.79 -25.08 16.51
CA ALA A 50 -3.60 -25.96 15.36
C ALA A 50 -2.26 -26.69 15.40
N ILE A 51 -1.20 -26.06 15.91
CA ILE A 51 0.13 -26.66 16.04
C ILE A 51 0.10 -27.80 17.06
N LEU A 52 -0.51 -27.55 18.22
CA LEU A 52 -0.64 -28.54 19.30
C LEU A 52 -1.52 -29.73 18.87
N LEU A 53 -2.68 -29.46 18.26
CA LEU A 53 -3.58 -30.50 17.77
C LEU A 53 -2.93 -31.36 16.68
N SER A 54 -2.16 -30.74 15.78
CA SER A 54 -1.41 -31.45 14.74
C SER A 54 -0.31 -32.33 15.33
N GLY A 55 0.42 -31.85 16.35
CA GLY A 55 1.42 -32.63 17.08
C GLY A 55 0.82 -33.85 17.79
N ILE A 56 -0.34 -33.70 18.43
CA ILE A 56 -1.06 -34.81 19.09
C ILE A 56 -1.49 -35.87 18.07
N TRP A 57 -2.01 -35.45 16.91
CA TRP A 57 -2.40 -36.36 15.84
C TRP A 57 -1.21 -37.12 15.26
N LEU A 58 -0.10 -36.44 14.98
CA LEU A 58 1.13 -37.08 14.50
C LEU A 58 1.64 -38.12 15.50
N ARG A 59 1.75 -37.77 16.78
CA ARG A 59 2.18 -38.72 17.81
C ARG A 59 1.27 -39.94 17.90
N LYS A 60 -0.04 -39.72 17.96
CA LYS A 60 -1.02 -40.80 18.11
C LYS A 60 -1.03 -41.77 16.92
N VAL A 61 -0.86 -41.25 15.71
CA VAL A 61 -0.83 -42.07 14.49
C VAL A 61 0.49 -42.84 14.39
N ARG A 62 1.61 -42.24 14.83
CA ARG A 62 2.90 -42.93 14.94
C ARG A 62 2.86 -44.10 15.92
N GLU A 63 2.15 -43.95 17.05
CA GLU A 63 2.05 -44.98 18.09
C GLU A 63 1.02 -46.08 17.79
N LYS A 64 -0.08 -45.77 17.10
CA LYS A 64 -1.22 -46.70 16.92
C LYS A 64 -1.46 -47.19 15.49
N SER A 65 -0.90 -46.56 14.47
CA SER A 65 -1.22 -46.89 13.08
C SER A 65 -0.06 -47.57 12.38
N THR A 66 -0.32 -48.76 11.84
CA THR A 66 0.60 -49.49 10.95
C THR A 66 0.45 -49.11 9.48
N SER A 67 -0.58 -48.31 9.13
CA SER A 67 -0.86 -47.92 7.75
C SER A 67 -0.14 -46.62 7.37
N GLN A 68 0.77 -46.73 6.41
CA GLN A 68 1.49 -45.60 5.81
C GLN A 68 0.53 -44.56 5.20
N LEU A 69 -0.65 -44.98 4.73
CA LEU A 69 -1.67 -44.07 4.17
C LEU A 69 -2.28 -43.15 5.23
N THR A 70 -2.57 -43.69 6.41
CA THR A 70 -3.13 -42.92 7.53
C THR A 70 -2.13 -41.88 8.01
N TRP A 71 -0.84 -42.25 8.05
CA TRP A 71 0.25 -41.33 8.34
C TRP A 71 0.32 -40.17 7.34
N SER A 72 0.36 -40.45 6.05
CA SER A 72 0.45 -39.41 5.01
C SER A 72 -0.74 -38.45 5.00
N ARG A 73 -1.96 -38.93 5.29
CA ARG A 73 -3.16 -38.07 5.45
C ARG A 73 -3.02 -37.09 6.59
N VAL A 74 -2.50 -37.57 7.73
CA VAL A 74 -2.34 -36.75 8.94
C VAL A 74 -1.23 -35.72 8.76
N VAL A 75 -0.12 -36.10 8.12
CA VAL A 75 0.97 -35.17 7.77
C VAL A 75 0.48 -34.07 6.82
N THR A 76 -0.33 -34.43 5.81
CA THR A 76 -0.91 -33.46 4.87
C THR A 76 -1.82 -32.46 5.59
N ALA A 77 -2.72 -32.95 6.45
CA ALA A 77 -3.62 -32.10 7.21
C ALA A 77 -2.86 -31.20 8.21
N ALA A 78 -1.82 -31.74 8.85
CA ALA A 78 -0.96 -30.99 9.77
C ALA A 78 -0.21 -29.86 9.06
N TYR A 79 0.31 -30.08 7.85
CA TYR A 79 0.98 -29.03 7.08
C TYR A 79 0.04 -27.85 6.78
N ILE A 80 -1.16 -28.14 6.28
CA ILE A 80 -2.17 -27.12 5.94
C ILE A 80 -2.60 -26.33 7.19
N ALA A 81 -2.76 -27.01 8.34
CA ALA A 81 -3.23 -26.39 9.57
C ALA A 81 -2.14 -25.58 10.30
N CYS A 82 -0.90 -26.09 10.32
CA CYS A 82 0.22 -25.45 11.02
C CYS A 82 0.80 -24.28 10.24
N TRP A 83 0.76 -24.32 8.90
CA TRP A 83 1.37 -23.31 8.06
C TRP A 83 0.98 -21.87 8.43
N PRO A 84 -0.33 -21.52 8.52
CA PRO A 84 -0.73 -20.15 8.85
C PRO A 84 -0.35 -19.76 10.27
N ALA A 85 -0.34 -20.72 11.21
CA ALA A 85 0.04 -20.47 12.59
C ALA A 85 1.54 -20.17 12.73
N VAL A 86 2.40 -20.82 11.94
CA VAL A 86 3.84 -20.54 11.92
C VAL A 86 4.13 -19.19 11.25
N HIS A 87 3.42 -18.85 10.17
CA HIS A 87 3.50 -17.51 9.58
C HIS A 87 3.07 -16.43 10.59
N PHE A 88 1.95 -16.63 11.27
CA PHE A 88 1.45 -15.70 12.30
C PHE A 88 2.46 -15.53 13.45
N LEU A 89 3.11 -16.60 13.90
CA LEU A 89 4.16 -16.51 14.92
C LEU A 89 5.38 -15.73 14.44
N SER A 90 5.77 -15.87 13.17
CA SER A 90 6.89 -15.11 12.60
C SER A 90 6.59 -13.61 12.57
N ASP A 91 5.36 -13.24 12.19
CA ASP A 91 4.90 -11.85 12.23
C ASP A 91 4.85 -11.33 13.67
N ALA A 92 4.34 -12.14 14.62
CA ALA A 92 4.24 -11.78 16.04
C ALA A 92 5.60 -11.52 16.70
N LEU A 93 6.65 -12.19 16.24
CA LEU A 93 8.01 -12.06 16.75
C LEU A 93 8.81 -10.96 16.04
N GLY A 94 8.21 -10.23 15.09
CA GLY A 94 8.89 -9.18 14.33
C GLY A 94 9.95 -9.69 13.35
N LEU A 95 9.89 -10.97 12.98
CA LEU A 95 10.84 -11.62 12.07
C LEU A 95 10.40 -11.46 10.62
N ASN A 96 10.32 -10.21 10.14
CA ASN A 96 9.74 -9.86 8.85
C ASN A 96 10.36 -10.64 7.66
N GLY A 97 11.70 -10.77 7.63
CA GLY A 97 12.38 -11.52 6.58
C GLY A 97 12.08 -13.03 6.60
N LEU A 98 11.85 -13.62 7.78
CA LEU A 98 11.47 -15.03 7.91
C LEU A 98 10.00 -15.23 7.52
N SER A 99 9.14 -14.26 7.83
CA SER A 99 7.72 -14.29 7.47
C SER A 99 7.52 -14.25 5.95
N ASP A 100 8.21 -13.34 5.26
CA ASP A 100 8.16 -13.25 3.80
C ASP A 100 8.68 -14.52 3.12
N THR A 101 9.73 -15.10 3.69
CA THR A 101 10.30 -16.37 3.25
C THR A 101 9.26 -17.47 3.39
N ILE A 102 8.66 -17.62 4.58
CA ILE A 102 7.57 -18.54 4.83
C ILE A 102 6.48 -18.30 3.79
N ARG A 103 5.85 -17.13 3.72
CA ARG A 103 4.78 -16.84 2.75
C ARG A 103 5.07 -17.30 1.32
N SER A 104 6.31 -17.10 0.86
CA SER A 104 6.79 -17.50 -0.46
C SER A 104 6.91 -19.02 -0.66
N PHE A 105 7.21 -19.79 0.40
CA PHE A 105 7.35 -21.25 0.36
C PHE A 105 6.03 -22.03 0.45
N ALA A 106 4.92 -21.42 0.90
CA ALA A 106 3.60 -22.06 0.98
C ALA A 106 3.17 -22.80 -0.30
N PRO A 107 3.18 -22.16 -1.48
CA PRO A 107 2.73 -22.81 -2.71
C PRO A 107 3.61 -24.00 -3.09
N TRP A 108 4.91 -23.96 -2.78
CA TRP A 108 5.85 -25.05 -3.07
C TRP A 108 5.55 -26.30 -2.22
N GLY A 109 5.19 -26.12 -0.96
CA GLY A 109 4.81 -27.23 -0.09
C GLY A 109 3.46 -27.84 -0.49
N LEU A 110 2.46 -27.01 -0.80
CA LEU A 110 1.17 -27.48 -1.32
C LEU A 110 1.33 -28.21 -2.67
N PHE A 111 2.16 -27.68 -3.55
CA PHE A 111 2.52 -28.32 -4.82
C PHE A 111 3.09 -29.72 -4.61
N SER A 112 4.11 -29.84 -3.75
CA SER A 112 4.82 -31.09 -3.50
C SER A 112 3.92 -32.15 -2.84
N ILE A 113 3.09 -31.74 -1.87
CA ILE A 113 2.13 -32.63 -1.22
C ILE A 113 1.08 -33.11 -2.21
N GLY A 114 0.50 -32.20 -3.00
CA GLY A 114 -0.51 -32.57 -4.00
C GLY A 114 0.07 -33.44 -5.12
N LEU A 115 1.33 -33.21 -5.53
CA LEU A 115 2.03 -34.07 -6.49
C LEU A 115 2.22 -35.49 -5.92
N ALA A 116 2.63 -35.61 -4.65
CA ALA A 116 2.76 -36.91 -3.99
C ALA A 116 1.43 -37.67 -3.94
N TRP A 117 0.32 -36.98 -3.66
CA TRP A 117 -1.03 -37.55 -3.72
C TRP A 117 -1.46 -37.94 -5.13
N ALA A 118 -1.13 -37.12 -6.14
CA ALA A 118 -1.43 -37.42 -7.54
C ALA A 118 -0.69 -38.67 -8.03
N ILE A 119 0.60 -38.80 -7.68
CA ILE A 119 1.42 -39.98 -7.98
C ILE A 119 0.87 -41.21 -7.26
N TRP A 120 0.56 -41.09 -5.96
CA TRP A 120 -0.03 -42.20 -5.20
C TRP A 120 -1.36 -42.65 -5.79
N TYR A 121 -2.23 -41.71 -6.16
CA TYR A 121 -3.53 -42.00 -6.77
C TYR A 121 -3.38 -42.68 -8.14
N LEU A 122 -2.43 -42.20 -8.95
CA LEU A 122 -2.07 -42.82 -10.23
C LEU A 122 -1.66 -44.27 -10.03
N GLU A 123 -0.74 -44.55 -9.11
CA GLU A 123 -0.23 -45.89 -8.84
C GLU A 123 -1.33 -46.83 -8.35
N VAL A 124 -2.17 -46.38 -7.42
CA VAL A 124 -3.30 -47.18 -6.90
C VAL A 124 -4.33 -47.46 -7.99
N SER A 125 -4.62 -46.48 -8.84
CA SER A 125 -5.62 -46.61 -9.91
C SER A 125 -5.11 -47.51 -11.04
N SER A 126 -3.85 -47.34 -11.42
CA SER A 126 -3.14 -48.18 -12.40
C SER A 126 -3.12 -49.63 -11.94
N ARG A 127 -2.69 -49.89 -10.70
CA ARG A 127 -2.67 -51.23 -10.12
C ARG A 127 -4.05 -51.87 -10.04
N ARG A 128 -5.10 -51.10 -9.75
CA ARG A 128 -6.48 -51.61 -9.74
C ARG A 128 -6.92 -52.09 -11.13
N ILE A 129 -6.53 -51.36 -12.18
CA ILE A 129 -6.84 -51.73 -13.57
C ILE A 129 -6.05 -52.97 -13.98
N GLU A 130 -4.75 -53.04 -13.67
CA GLU A 130 -3.91 -54.21 -13.92
C GLU A 130 -4.46 -55.46 -13.21
N LEU A 131 -4.83 -55.34 -11.93
CA LEU A 131 -5.41 -56.45 -11.16
C LEU A 131 -6.75 -56.94 -11.73
N GLY A 132 -7.60 -56.03 -12.21
CA GLY A 132 -8.85 -56.40 -12.86
C GLY A 132 -8.64 -57.22 -14.13
N ARG A 133 -7.61 -56.90 -14.92
CA ARG A 133 -7.24 -57.67 -16.11
C ARG A 133 -6.64 -59.03 -15.77
N ILE A 134 -5.78 -59.08 -14.76
CA ILE A 134 -5.25 -60.34 -14.24
C ILE A 134 -6.40 -61.26 -13.81
N GLU A 135 -7.40 -60.73 -13.10
CA GLU A 135 -8.58 -61.49 -12.68
C GLU A 135 -9.42 -61.99 -13.87
N GLU A 136 -9.60 -61.18 -14.92
CA GLU A 136 -10.28 -61.60 -16.16
C GLU A 136 -9.52 -62.71 -16.89
N HIS A 137 -8.20 -62.61 -17.03
CA HIS A 137 -7.38 -63.66 -17.65
C HIS A 137 -7.37 -64.95 -16.82
N LEU A 138 -7.33 -64.85 -15.48
CA LEU A 138 -7.45 -66.00 -14.59
C LEU A 138 -8.79 -66.71 -14.74
N LYS A 139 -9.89 -65.97 -14.94
CA LYS A 139 -11.22 -66.54 -15.23
C LYS A 139 -11.30 -67.23 -16.59
N GLN A 140 -10.47 -66.83 -17.55
CA GLN A 140 -10.40 -67.43 -18.89
C GLN A 140 -9.50 -68.66 -18.98
N GLY A 141 -8.79 -69.04 -17.90
CA GLY A 141 -7.96 -70.24 -17.84
C GLY A 141 -6.53 -70.07 -18.38
N ASP A 142 -6.11 -68.85 -18.72
CA ASP A 142 -4.76 -68.53 -19.21
C ASP A 142 -3.80 -68.22 -18.05
N PHE A 143 -3.37 -69.26 -17.34
CA PHE A 143 -2.53 -69.13 -16.13
C PHE A 143 -1.09 -68.69 -16.40
N ILE A 144 -0.49 -69.10 -17.53
CA ILE A 144 0.94 -68.90 -17.82
C ILE A 144 1.20 -67.48 -18.36
N HIS A 145 0.31 -66.97 -19.23
CA HIS A 145 0.47 -65.67 -19.87
C HIS A 145 0.11 -64.48 -18.97
N ALA A 146 -0.86 -64.63 -18.06
CA ALA A 146 -1.32 -63.55 -17.18
C ALA A 146 -0.28 -63.06 -16.16
N ALA A 147 0.70 -63.90 -15.81
CA ALA A 147 1.67 -63.62 -14.74
C ALA A 147 3.08 -63.25 -15.25
N THR A 148 3.42 -63.59 -16.49
CA THR A 148 4.80 -63.50 -17.00
C THR A 148 5.00 -62.53 -18.15
N ASP A 149 3.94 -62.15 -18.85
CA ASP A 149 4.03 -61.28 -20.03
C ASP A 149 3.28 -59.96 -19.80
N GLU A 150 4.01 -58.86 -19.64
CA GLU A 150 3.41 -57.52 -19.49
C GLU A 150 2.55 -57.16 -20.72
N ASP A 151 2.84 -57.69 -21.90
CA ASP A 151 2.04 -57.43 -23.10
C ASP A 151 0.74 -58.26 -23.15
N ALA A 152 0.62 -59.32 -22.34
CA ALA A 152 -0.63 -60.08 -22.19
C ALA A 152 -1.71 -59.29 -21.43
N LEU A 153 -1.32 -58.26 -20.65
CA LEU A 153 -2.24 -57.37 -19.91
C LEU A 153 -2.74 -56.18 -20.74
N ALA A 154 -2.41 -56.14 -22.04
CA ALA A 154 -2.92 -55.15 -22.96
C ALA A 154 -4.41 -55.37 -23.26
N PRO A 155 -5.19 -54.32 -23.54
CA PRO A 155 -6.58 -54.47 -23.93
C PRO A 155 -6.71 -55.32 -25.21
N PRO A 156 -7.83 -56.06 -25.38
CA PRO A 156 -8.01 -57.00 -26.47
C PRO A 156 -7.85 -56.32 -27.85
N PRO A 157 -7.35 -57.05 -28.86
CA PRO A 157 -7.08 -56.50 -30.18
C PRO A 157 -8.34 -55.84 -30.76
N GLY A 158 -8.24 -54.55 -31.07
CA GLY A 158 -9.34 -53.71 -31.57
C GLY A 158 -9.93 -52.72 -30.55
N LYS A 159 -9.67 -52.87 -29.24
CA LYS A 159 -10.18 -51.96 -28.21
C LYS A 159 -9.06 -51.06 -27.67
N ARG A 160 -9.13 -49.75 -27.95
CA ARG A 160 -8.15 -48.77 -27.45
C ARG A 160 -8.60 -48.19 -26.11
N SER A 161 -7.72 -48.21 -25.12
CA SER A 161 -7.96 -47.52 -23.84
C SER A 161 -7.53 -46.06 -23.94
N TRP A 162 -8.44 -45.16 -23.56
CA TRP A 162 -8.20 -43.71 -23.46
C TRP A 162 -7.89 -43.24 -22.04
N ASN A 163 -8.02 -44.14 -21.07
CA ASN A 163 -7.86 -43.80 -19.66
C ASN A 163 -6.39 -43.48 -19.33
N PRO A 164 -6.05 -42.27 -18.83
CA PRO A 164 -4.68 -41.91 -18.46
C PRO A 164 -4.11 -42.70 -17.30
N PHE A 165 -4.98 -43.29 -16.47
CA PHE A 165 -4.59 -44.16 -15.37
C PHE A 165 -4.27 -45.58 -15.83
N ASP A 166 -4.49 -45.93 -17.09
CA ASP A 166 -4.15 -47.23 -17.66
C ASP A 166 -2.74 -47.20 -18.30
N PRO A 167 -1.77 -48.01 -17.81
CA PRO A 167 -0.44 -48.11 -18.42
C PRO A 167 -0.46 -48.52 -19.89
N HIS A 168 -1.49 -49.28 -20.31
CA HIS A 168 -1.64 -49.79 -21.67
C HIS A 168 -2.48 -48.86 -22.57
N ALA A 169 -2.71 -47.61 -22.17
CA ALA A 169 -3.34 -46.63 -23.03
C ALA A 169 -2.54 -46.43 -24.33
N TRP A 170 -3.24 -46.27 -25.45
CA TRP A 170 -2.64 -46.35 -26.78
C TRP A 170 -1.54 -45.29 -27.03
N TYR A 171 -1.63 -44.14 -26.36
CA TYR A 171 -0.72 -43.01 -26.51
C TYR A 171 0.57 -43.12 -25.68
N TYR A 172 0.68 -44.05 -24.72
CA TYR A 172 1.95 -44.32 -24.03
C TYR A 172 2.91 -45.18 -24.87
N GLY A 173 2.41 -45.80 -25.95
CA GLY A 173 3.19 -46.65 -26.85
C GLY A 173 3.54 -48.01 -26.23
N ARG A 174 4.54 -48.69 -26.79
CA ARG A 174 4.91 -50.06 -26.38
C ARG A 174 6.09 -50.16 -25.41
N LYS A 175 6.98 -49.17 -25.38
CA LYS A 175 8.18 -49.16 -24.51
C LYS A 175 8.02 -48.20 -23.33
N ASN A 176 8.47 -48.62 -22.16
CA ASN A 176 8.55 -47.84 -20.91
C ASN A 176 7.21 -47.18 -20.52
N ARG A 177 6.11 -47.94 -20.58
CA ARG A 177 4.73 -47.46 -20.38
C ARG A 177 4.53 -46.77 -19.03
N LYS A 178 4.96 -47.41 -17.93
CA LYS A 178 4.84 -46.85 -16.57
C LYS A 178 5.64 -45.55 -16.38
N LEU A 179 6.83 -45.45 -16.98
CA LEU A 179 7.64 -44.23 -16.94
C LEU A 179 6.98 -43.08 -17.70
N LYS A 180 6.42 -43.35 -18.88
CA LYS A 180 5.71 -42.32 -19.66
C LYS A 180 4.43 -41.87 -18.98
N GLN A 181 3.72 -42.80 -18.35
CA GLN A 181 2.53 -42.51 -17.57
C GLN A 181 2.83 -41.59 -16.37
N SER A 182 3.85 -41.91 -15.57
CA SER A 182 4.25 -41.07 -14.42
C SER A 182 4.76 -39.70 -14.87
N THR A 183 5.51 -39.65 -15.97
CA THR A 183 6.00 -38.39 -16.57
C THR A 183 4.83 -37.51 -17.04
N PHE A 184 3.84 -38.10 -17.72
CA PHE A 184 2.66 -37.38 -18.20
C PHE A 184 1.86 -36.75 -17.06
N VAL A 185 1.58 -37.53 -16.00
CA VAL A 185 0.83 -37.02 -14.84
C VAL A 185 1.61 -35.94 -14.09
N THR A 186 2.92 -36.09 -13.94
CA THR A 186 3.76 -35.06 -13.32
C THR A 186 3.71 -33.75 -14.10
N ILE A 187 3.84 -33.80 -15.44
CA ILE A 187 3.78 -32.61 -16.30
C ILE A 187 2.39 -31.98 -16.26
N ALA A 188 1.33 -32.79 -16.40
CA ALA A 188 -0.05 -32.31 -16.42
C ALA A 188 -0.44 -31.67 -15.08
N TYR A 189 -0.08 -32.30 -13.95
CA TYR A 189 -0.30 -31.73 -12.62
C TYR A 189 0.48 -30.43 -12.43
N SER A 190 1.75 -30.40 -12.85
CA SER A 190 2.59 -29.19 -12.73
C SER A 190 2.03 -28.02 -13.52
N ALA A 191 1.66 -28.26 -14.78
CA ALA A 191 1.01 -27.24 -15.61
C ALA A 191 -0.31 -26.77 -14.99
N GLY A 192 -1.18 -27.70 -14.58
CA GLY A 192 -2.48 -27.38 -13.98
C GLY A 192 -2.37 -26.59 -12.68
N PHE A 193 -1.46 -26.98 -11.79
CA PHE A 193 -1.24 -26.28 -10.52
C PHE A 193 -0.77 -24.84 -10.75
N TRP A 194 0.25 -24.63 -11.59
CA TRP A 194 0.79 -23.30 -11.83
C TRP A 194 -0.16 -22.40 -12.61
N ILE A 195 -0.92 -22.94 -13.57
CA ILE A 195 -1.99 -22.20 -14.26
C ILE A 195 -3.08 -21.81 -13.26
N GLY A 196 -3.55 -22.74 -12.42
CA GLY A 196 -4.55 -22.46 -11.40
C GLY A 196 -4.07 -21.43 -10.38
N TRP A 197 -2.81 -21.53 -9.94
CA TRP A 197 -2.19 -20.56 -9.04
C TRP A 197 -2.07 -19.17 -9.68
N ALA A 198 -1.64 -19.09 -10.95
CA ALA A 198 -1.59 -17.83 -11.68
C ALA A 198 -2.98 -17.21 -11.87
N LEU A 199 -4.00 -18.03 -12.19
CA LEU A 199 -5.39 -17.57 -12.29
C LEU A 199 -5.95 -17.10 -10.95
N LEU A 200 -5.58 -17.74 -9.84
CA LEU A 200 -5.96 -17.30 -8.50
C LEU A 200 -5.30 -15.96 -8.15
N LEU A 201 -4.02 -15.79 -8.46
CA LEU A 201 -3.32 -14.50 -8.27
C LEU A 201 -3.92 -13.39 -9.15
N LEU A 202 -4.21 -13.70 -10.41
CA LEU A 202 -4.91 -12.77 -11.31
C LEU A 202 -6.32 -12.45 -10.80
N GLY A 203 -7.07 -13.45 -10.33
CA GLY A 203 -8.40 -13.27 -9.74
C GLY A 203 -8.38 -12.39 -8.50
N LEU A 204 -7.33 -12.47 -7.68
CA LEU A 204 -7.10 -11.58 -6.54
C LEU A 204 -6.72 -10.15 -6.97
N GLN A 205 -6.10 -9.96 -8.14
CA GLN A 205 -5.88 -8.63 -8.71
C GLN A 205 -7.15 -8.01 -9.31
N PHE A 206 -8.08 -8.82 -9.84
CA PHE A 206 -9.40 -8.36 -10.28
C PHE A 206 -10.40 -8.16 -9.13
N GLY A 207 -10.08 -8.65 -7.93
CA GLY A 207 -10.66 -8.18 -6.68
C GLY A 207 -10.16 -6.76 -6.37
N GLY A 208 -10.51 -5.80 -7.23
CA GLY A 208 -10.17 -4.40 -7.10
C GLY A 208 -10.75 -3.83 -5.82
N CYS A 209 -9.97 -3.88 -4.74
CA CYS A 209 -10.17 -3.01 -3.60
C CYS A 209 -9.81 -1.60 -4.10
N GLN A 210 -10.80 -0.93 -4.71
CA GLN A 210 -10.65 0.42 -5.22
C GLN A 210 -10.30 1.31 -4.03
N GLU A 211 -9.07 1.79 -4.01
CA GLU A 211 -8.59 2.57 -2.88
C GLU A 211 -9.24 3.97 -2.92
N SER A 212 -9.65 4.48 -1.76
CA SER A 212 -10.30 5.79 -1.65
C SER A 212 -9.44 6.73 -0.80
N ALA A 213 -8.92 7.78 -1.40
CA ALA A 213 -8.28 8.92 -0.73
C ALA A 213 -9.23 10.13 -0.75
N ASP A 214 -10.37 9.99 -0.10
CA ASP A 214 -11.33 11.10 0.00
C ASP A 214 -10.83 12.17 0.99
N MET A 215 -11.02 13.44 0.63
CA MET A 215 -10.72 14.59 1.48
C MET A 215 -11.78 14.75 2.58
N PRO A 216 -11.41 15.33 3.75
CA PRO A 216 -12.38 15.61 4.80
C PRO A 216 -13.44 16.60 4.31
N PRO A 217 -14.73 16.39 4.63
CA PRO A 217 -15.80 17.26 4.18
C PRO A 217 -15.76 18.57 4.98
N GLY A 218 -16.12 19.68 4.35
CA GLY A 218 -16.34 20.95 5.03
C GLY A 218 -16.69 22.07 4.05
N GLY A 219 -16.82 23.29 4.54
CA GLY A 219 -17.22 24.42 3.71
C GLY A 219 -17.00 25.76 4.41
N GLY A 220 -16.51 26.73 3.65
CA GLY A 220 -16.26 28.09 4.07
C GLY A 220 -15.59 28.87 2.95
N GLN A 221 -15.72 30.20 2.97
CA GLN A 221 -14.95 31.06 2.09
C GLN A 221 -13.67 31.46 2.80
N TYR A 222 -12.52 31.25 2.16
CA TYR A 222 -11.28 31.88 2.59
C TYR A 222 -11.44 33.40 2.44
N LYS A 223 -11.67 34.11 3.54
CA LYS A 223 -11.48 35.55 3.57
C LYS A 223 -9.99 35.80 3.78
N GLN A 224 -9.33 36.34 2.76
CA GLN A 224 -8.02 36.97 2.93
C GLN A 224 -8.14 37.93 4.11
N VAL A 225 -7.40 37.67 5.19
CA VAL A 225 -7.07 38.74 6.13
C VAL A 225 -6.15 39.66 5.35
N ALA A 226 -6.72 40.61 4.62
CA ALA A 226 -5.95 41.71 4.11
C ALA A 226 -5.31 42.34 5.34
N GLN A 227 -3.99 42.19 5.50
CA GLN A 227 -3.23 43.07 6.38
C GLN A 227 -3.43 44.47 5.79
N GLN A 228 -4.48 45.15 6.22
CA GLN A 228 -4.61 46.58 6.01
C GLN A 228 -3.51 47.19 6.86
N VAL A 229 -2.32 47.33 6.27
CA VAL A 229 -1.33 48.26 6.78
C VAL A 229 -1.96 49.63 6.56
N LYS A 230 -2.74 50.10 7.54
CA LYS A 230 -3.13 51.51 7.61
C LYS A 230 -1.83 52.27 7.83
N ILE A 231 -1.23 52.74 6.74
CA ILE A 231 -0.12 53.69 6.80
C ILE A 231 -0.71 54.97 7.41
N GLN A 232 -0.63 55.11 8.73
CA GLN A 232 -0.83 56.41 9.36
C GLN A 232 0.36 57.27 8.96
N LYS A 233 0.13 58.20 8.03
CA LYS A 233 1.14 59.17 7.63
C LYS A 233 1.37 60.14 8.80
N VAL A 234 2.30 59.82 9.68
CA VAL A 234 2.70 60.72 10.77
C VAL A 234 3.54 61.85 10.18
N ILE A 235 2.91 63.01 9.97
CA ILE A 235 3.63 64.25 9.64
C ILE A 235 4.30 64.73 10.93
N ARG A 236 5.56 64.32 11.17
CA ARG A 236 6.36 64.92 12.25
C ARG A 236 6.71 66.36 11.86
N LYS A 237 6.04 67.34 12.47
CA LYS A 237 6.46 68.74 12.38
C LYS A 237 7.75 68.91 13.18
N LYS A 238 8.88 69.07 12.49
CA LYS A 238 10.14 69.49 13.11
C LYS A 238 10.04 70.98 13.40
N PHE A 239 9.88 71.36 14.65
CA PHE A 239 9.98 72.76 15.05
C PHE A 239 11.45 73.17 14.97
N VAL A 240 11.78 74.08 14.06
CA VAL A 240 13.09 74.75 14.03
C VAL A 240 13.00 75.88 15.05
N ILE A 241 13.59 75.66 16.23
CA ILE A 241 13.56 76.64 17.32
C ILE A 241 14.75 77.58 17.16
N ASN A 242 14.50 78.88 17.28
CA ASN A 242 15.55 79.90 17.35
C ASN A 242 16.24 79.79 18.73
N PRO A 243 17.55 79.49 18.81
CA PRO A 243 18.25 79.26 20.07
C PRO A 243 18.28 80.48 21.02
N PHE A 244 17.88 81.67 20.58
CA PHE A 244 17.92 82.90 21.37
C PHE A 244 16.56 83.37 21.91
N SER A 245 15.49 82.58 21.82
CA SER A 245 14.18 82.98 22.36
C SER A 245 14.07 82.75 23.88
N ALA A 246 13.64 83.77 24.63
CA ALA A 246 13.54 83.77 26.10
C ALA A 246 12.34 82.97 26.69
N ILE A 247 11.76 82.02 25.94
CA ILE A 247 10.57 81.28 26.37
C ILE A 247 10.98 79.90 26.87
N LYS A 248 10.74 79.61 28.15
CA LYS A 248 10.96 78.30 28.76
C LYS A 248 9.85 77.35 28.30
N PHE A 249 10.18 76.45 27.38
CA PHE A 249 9.25 75.40 26.94
C PHE A 249 9.38 74.19 27.87
N ASP A 250 8.35 73.94 28.69
CA ASP A 250 8.15 72.62 29.28
C ASP A 250 7.60 71.70 28.19
N VAL A 251 8.42 70.73 27.78
CA VAL A 251 7.99 69.70 26.83
C VAL A 251 7.40 68.56 27.67
N PRO A 252 6.09 68.27 27.59
CA PRO A 252 5.54 67.11 28.26
C PRO A 252 6.17 65.82 27.68
N PRO A 253 6.31 64.75 28.48
CA PRO A 253 6.93 63.51 28.02
C PRO A 253 6.18 62.95 26.81
N ILE A 254 6.95 62.46 25.84
CA ILE A 254 6.43 61.82 24.63
C ILE A 254 5.80 60.50 25.06
N ASP A 255 4.50 60.34 24.84
CA ASP A 255 3.80 59.07 25.00
C ASP A 255 4.39 58.04 24.02
N ASP A 256 5.07 57.04 24.57
CA ASP A 256 5.50 55.87 23.81
C ASP A 256 4.27 55.11 23.30
N VAL A 257 4.15 55.03 21.98
CA VAL A 257 3.14 54.21 21.32
C VAL A 257 3.45 52.74 21.60
N LYS A 258 2.78 52.14 22.60
CA LYS A 258 2.64 50.69 22.66
C LYS A 258 1.72 50.27 21.51
N LEU A 259 2.31 49.64 20.50
CA LEU A 259 1.55 48.87 19.52
C LEU A 259 0.78 47.77 20.29
N GLN A 260 -0.53 47.93 20.44
CA GLN A 260 -1.41 46.81 20.75
C GLN A 260 -1.54 45.96 19.49
N LEU A 261 -0.56 45.10 19.28
CA LEU A 261 -0.68 43.94 18.39
C LEU A 261 -1.12 42.77 19.26
N GLN A 262 -2.13 42.04 18.78
CA GLN A 262 -2.65 40.76 19.30
C GLN A 262 -3.71 40.90 20.40
N GLU A 263 -4.98 40.69 20.02
CA GLU A 263 -5.97 39.93 20.82
C GLU A 263 -7.31 39.78 20.08
N VAL A 264 -7.64 40.68 19.15
CA VAL A 264 -8.92 40.60 18.40
C VAL A 264 -8.86 39.59 17.22
N THR A 265 -7.68 39.13 16.84
CA THR A 265 -7.50 38.19 15.71
C THR A 265 -7.65 36.72 16.12
N GLU A 266 -7.62 36.39 17.41
CA GLU A 266 -7.49 35.01 17.90
C GLU A 266 -8.83 34.27 18.03
N HIS A 267 -9.97 34.95 17.93
CA HIS A 267 -11.25 34.39 18.40
C HIS A 267 -12.36 34.15 17.36
N ALA A 268 -12.12 34.24 16.05
CA ALA A 268 -13.17 33.89 15.10
C ALA A 268 -12.66 33.50 13.70
N TYR A 269 -11.93 32.38 13.56
CA TYR A 269 -11.68 31.84 12.22
C TYR A 269 -11.73 30.32 12.15
N THR A 270 -12.83 29.80 11.60
CA THR A 270 -12.94 28.43 11.12
C THR A 270 -12.62 28.46 9.63
N VAL A 271 -11.48 27.93 9.20
CA VAL A 271 -11.04 27.98 7.79
C VAL A 271 -11.76 26.87 7.03
N GLY A 272 -12.83 27.21 6.31
CA GLY A 272 -13.47 26.29 5.36
C GLY A 272 -13.08 26.62 3.92
N TYR A 273 -13.15 25.63 3.04
CA TYR A 273 -12.85 25.73 1.61
C TYR A 273 -14.02 25.18 0.77
N GLY A 274 -15.02 26.00 0.45
CA GLY A 274 -16.19 25.63 -0.37
C GLY A 274 -17.52 26.21 0.15
N GLU A 275 -18.66 25.80 -0.44
CA GLU A 275 -19.99 26.15 0.08
C GLU A 275 -20.36 25.26 1.27
N GLY A 276 -20.59 25.84 2.45
CA GLY A 276 -20.99 25.13 3.67
C GLY A 276 -20.56 25.84 4.95
N THR A 277 -20.86 25.25 6.10
CA THR A 277 -20.43 25.72 7.44
C THR A 277 -19.47 24.70 8.07
N GLY A 278 -18.20 25.06 8.24
CA GLY A 278 -17.23 24.28 9.02
C GLY A 278 -15.88 24.09 8.32
N ALA A 279 -14.84 23.76 9.09
CA ALA A 279 -13.52 23.57 8.52
C ALA A 279 -13.45 22.31 7.64
N GLY A 280 -12.96 22.42 6.40
CA GLY A 280 -12.81 21.30 5.47
C GLY A 280 -13.04 21.70 4.00
N PHE A 281 -13.15 20.70 3.11
CA PHE A 281 -13.22 20.89 1.67
C PHE A 281 -14.60 20.57 1.12
N GLY A 282 -15.17 21.46 0.30
CA GLY A 282 -16.50 21.31 -0.29
C GLY A 282 -16.66 20.08 -1.19
N GLY A 283 -15.57 19.60 -1.80
CA GLY A 283 -15.53 18.34 -2.52
C GLY A 283 -15.29 17.08 -1.66
N GLY A 284 -15.12 17.23 -0.34
CA GLY A 284 -14.81 16.13 0.58
C GLY A 284 -15.99 15.23 0.93
N LYS A 285 -15.72 13.99 1.34
CA LYS A 285 -16.73 13.00 1.74
C LYS A 285 -16.62 12.64 3.22
N LYS A 286 -17.74 12.24 3.83
CA LYS A 286 -17.78 11.81 5.24
C LYS A 286 -16.80 10.67 5.50
N GLY A 287 -15.85 10.88 6.41
CA GLY A 287 -14.80 9.91 6.73
C GLY A 287 -13.47 10.14 6.00
N GLY A 288 -13.41 11.10 5.08
CA GLY A 288 -12.17 11.51 4.43
C GLY A 288 -11.15 12.06 5.44
N LYS A 289 -9.87 11.83 5.14
CA LYS A 289 -8.73 12.21 5.98
C LYS A 289 -7.69 12.93 5.13
N ILE A 290 -6.93 13.83 5.74
CA ILE A 290 -5.69 14.36 5.14
C ILE A 290 -4.66 13.26 5.20
N ARG A 291 -4.14 12.89 4.03
CA ARG A 291 -3.15 11.84 3.84
C ARG A 291 -1.87 12.48 3.29
N PHE A 292 -0.72 12.06 3.81
CA PHE A 292 0.59 12.39 3.28
C PHE A 292 1.15 11.14 2.61
N ILE A 293 1.03 11.06 1.28
CA ILE A 293 1.39 9.85 0.53
C ILE A 293 2.70 10.08 -0.19
N ARG A 294 3.68 9.23 0.10
CA ARG A 294 4.97 9.23 -0.59
C ARG A 294 4.91 8.43 -1.89
N LEU A 295 5.52 8.97 -2.94
CA LEU A 295 5.60 8.34 -4.25
C LEU A 295 6.86 7.49 -4.36
N GLN A 296 6.68 6.17 -4.39
CA GLN A 296 7.76 5.23 -4.65
C GLN A 296 8.03 5.14 -6.16
N TYR A 297 9.29 5.32 -6.55
CA TYR A 297 9.78 5.17 -7.92
C TYR A 297 10.98 4.22 -7.97
N ASP A 298 11.27 3.69 -9.16
CA ASP A 298 12.45 2.84 -9.37
C ASP A 298 13.69 3.73 -9.49
N GLY A 299 14.68 3.58 -8.61
CA GLY A 299 15.82 4.51 -8.57
C GLY A 299 16.72 4.38 -7.34
N GLY A 300 16.19 3.74 -6.29
CA GLY A 300 16.72 3.83 -4.94
C GLY A 300 16.05 5.00 -4.20
N ASP A 301 16.41 5.18 -2.93
CA ASP A 301 16.34 6.44 -2.15
C ASP A 301 15.05 7.28 -2.07
N TRP A 302 13.94 6.83 -2.64
CA TRP A 302 12.63 7.49 -2.48
C TRP A 302 12.17 7.50 -1.00
N ASP A 303 12.72 6.63 -0.16
CA ASP A 303 12.38 6.42 1.25
C ASP A 303 13.26 7.20 2.24
N GLN A 304 14.03 8.20 1.78
CA GLN A 304 14.79 9.10 2.64
C GLN A 304 13.90 9.72 3.74
N GLU A 305 14.20 9.43 5.01
CA GLU A 305 13.44 9.94 6.16
C GLU A 305 11.95 9.58 6.11
N PHE A 306 11.61 8.50 5.41
CA PHE A 306 10.25 8.00 5.35
C PHE A 306 9.82 7.43 6.70
N GLY A 307 8.56 7.69 7.06
CA GLY A 307 7.94 7.13 8.24
C GLY A 307 7.96 8.07 9.45
N ILE A 308 8.27 7.49 10.61
CA ILE A 308 8.33 8.21 11.88
C ILE A 308 9.51 9.18 11.85
N GLY A 309 9.23 10.44 12.17
CA GLY A 309 10.24 11.50 12.25
C GLY A 309 10.32 12.43 11.05
N GLY A 310 9.76 12.11 9.87
CA GLY A 310 9.75 13.01 8.70
C GLY A 310 8.34 13.29 8.18
N ASP A 311 7.80 12.33 7.42
CA ASP A 311 6.42 12.43 6.87
C ASP A 311 5.36 12.57 7.96
N GLU A 312 5.51 11.82 9.06
CA GLU A 312 4.62 11.93 10.21
C GLU A 312 4.69 13.33 10.83
N ASN A 313 5.90 13.87 11.01
CA ASN A 313 6.09 15.21 11.56
C ASN A 313 5.47 16.28 10.68
N MET A 314 5.62 16.20 9.35
CA MET A 314 4.96 17.12 8.43
C MET A 314 3.42 16.99 8.51
N LEU A 315 2.88 15.77 8.60
CA LEU A 315 1.43 15.58 8.74
C LEU A 315 0.88 16.10 10.07
N LEU A 316 1.59 15.87 11.18
CA LEU A 316 1.23 16.40 12.50
C LEU A 316 1.35 17.92 12.56
N GLN A 317 2.41 18.48 11.96
CA GLN A 317 2.62 19.91 11.91
C GLN A 317 1.58 20.57 11.00
N PHE A 318 1.16 19.93 9.91
CA PHE A 318 0.03 20.39 9.11
C PHE A 318 -1.26 20.46 9.94
N ASP A 319 -1.54 19.43 10.73
CA ASP A 319 -2.71 19.43 11.64
C ASP A 319 -2.63 20.56 12.66
N PHE A 320 -1.46 20.76 13.29
CA PHE A 320 -1.22 21.83 14.24
C PHE A 320 -1.41 23.22 13.61
N LEU A 321 -0.76 23.47 12.47
CA LEU A 321 -0.81 24.73 11.73
C LEU A 321 -2.24 25.05 11.23
N THR A 322 -3.02 24.02 10.91
CA THR A 322 -4.43 24.19 10.51
C THR A 322 -5.40 24.20 11.70
N ASN A 323 -4.91 24.42 12.93
CA ASN A 323 -5.70 24.45 14.17
C ASN A 323 -6.55 23.17 14.40
N LYS A 324 -6.01 22.00 14.03
CA LYS A 324 -6.62 20.67 14.19
C LYS A 324 -8.01 20.55 13.57
N GLN A 325 -8.21 21.26 12.47
CA GLN A 325 -9.49 21.38 11.80
C GLN A 325 -9.86 20.14 10.98
N HIS A 326 -8.90 19.27 10.70
CA HIS A 326 -9.07 18.15 9.78
C HIS A 326 -8.71 16.84 10.45
N LYS A 327 -9.37 15.75 10.04
CA LYS A 327 -8.89 14.41 10.42
C LYS A 327 -7.67 14.08 9.58
N ILE A 328 -6.55 13.77 10.21
CA ILE A 328 -5.34 13.28 9.54
C ILE A 328 -5.29 11.74 9.52
N ALA A 329 -4.48 11.17 8.64
CA ALA A 329 -4.13 9.75 8.64
C ALA A 329 -3.37 9.37 9.92
N GLU A 330 -3.55 8.13 10.37
CA GLU A 330 -2.92 7.62 11.60
C GLU A 330 -1.50 7.10 11.35
N ASN A 331 -1.20 6.67 10.13
CA ASN A 331 0.08 6.10 9.76
C ASN A 331 0.58 6.77 8.48
N THR A 332 1.90 6.82 8.35
CA THR A 332 2.57 7.17 7.10
C THR A 332 2.33 6.10 6.04
N GLU A 333 2.36 6.51 4.77
CA GLU A 333 2.10 5.60 3.68
C GLU A 333 2.82 5.99 2.39
N PHE A 334 3.08 4.98 1.57
CA PHE A 334 3.68 5.15 0.26
C PHE A 334 2.88 4.39 -0.79
N ARG A 335 2.93 4.83 -2.05
CA ARG A 335 2.36 4.12 -3.19
C ARG A 335 3.37 4.09 -4.33
N SER A 336 3.51 2.94 -4.97
CA SER A 336 4.23 2.87 -6.24
C SER A 336 3.44 3.60 -7.33
N ILE A 337 4.14 4.05 -8.37
CA ILE A 337 3.52 4.77 -9.48
C ILE A 337 2.33 3.99 -10.07
N GLN A 338 2.45 2.67 -10.21
CA GLN A 338 1.42 1.82 -10.80
C GLN A 338 0.24 1.60 -9.86
N GLN A 339 0.46 1.65 -8.54
CA GLN A 339 -0.64 1.59 -7.57
C GLN A 339 -1.54 2.84 -7.63
N LEU A 340 -1.09 3.95 -8.22
CA LEU A 340 -1.92 5.14 -8.40
C LEU A 340 -3.17 4.86 -9.26
N SER A 341 -3.12 3.88 -10.17
CA SER A 341 -4.29 3.50 -10.95
C SER A 341 -5.39 2.79 -10.14
N ASN A 342 -5.05 2.27 -8.94
CA ASN A 342 -5.99 1.58 -8.07
C ASN A 342 -6.96 2.54 -7.35
N PHE A 343 -6.61 3.82 -7.26
CA PHE A 343 -7.50 4.82 -6.70
C PHE A 343 -8.70 5.07 -7.59
N ALA A 344 -9.85 5.32 -6.99
CA ALA A 344 -10.99 5.84 -7.74
C ALA A 344 -10.63 7.20 -8.39
N PRO A 345 -11.09 7.48 -9.63
CA PRO A 345 -10.85 8.78 -10.26
C PRO A 345 -11.32 9.98 -9.42
N GLU A 346 -12.41 9.81 -8.67
CA GLU A 346 -12.93 10.84 -7.76
C GLU A 346 -12.24 10.87 -6.40
N ALA A 347 -11.66 9.75 -5.96
CA ALA A 347 -10.99 9.60 -4.66
C ALA A 347 -9.49 9.34 -4.83
N THR A 348 -8.87 10.08 -5.74
CA THR A 348 -7.41 10.11 -5.95
C THR A 348 -6.79 11.14 -5.00
N PRO A 349 -5.62 10.84 -4.39
CA PRO A 349 -4.97 11.75 -3.44
C PRO A 349 -4.67 13.12 -4.08
N PRO A 350 -5.00 14.24 -3.39
CA PRO A 350 -4.80 15.58 -3.93
C PRO A 350 -3.35 15.91 -4.27
N PHE A 351 -2.41 15.36 -3.51
CA PHE A 351 -0.98 15.47 -3.78
C PHE A 351 -0.24 14.16 -3.49
N LEU A 352 0.96 14.04 -4.05
CA LEU A 352 1.96 13.03 -3.72
C LEU A 352 3.28 13.72 -3.39
N TYR A 353 3.96 13.27 -2.33
CA TYR A 353 5.30 13.73 -2.00
C TYR A 353 6.37 12.86 -2.65
N MET A 354 7.42 13.46 -3.20
CA MET A 354 8.54 12.76 -3.84
C MET A 354 9.85 13.37 -3.37
N THR A 355 10.80 12.57 -2.93
CA THR A 355 12.16 13.02 -2.60
C THR A 355 13.19 11.99 -3.07
N GLY A 356 14.47 12.35 -3.03
CA GLY A 356 15.61 11.51 -3.39
C GLY A 356 16.89 12.31 -3.62
N GLN A 357 18.01 11.59 -3.76
CA GLN A 357 19.34 12.13 -4.08
C GLN A 357 19.98 11.48 -5.32
N GLY A 358 19.35 10.46 -5.89
CA GLY A 358 19.94 9.56 -6.88
C GLY A 358 19.18 9.54 -8.21
N ASN A 359 18.97 8.33 -8.72
CA ASN A 359 18.38 8.11 -10.05
C ASN A 359 16.86 8.10 -10.00
N ILE A 360 16.21 8.53 -11.09
CA ILE A 360 14.76 8.31 -11.28
C ILE A 360 14.56 7.54 -12.58
N SER A 361 14.17 6.27 -12.46
CA SER A 361 13.84 5.39 -13.58
C SER A 361 12.33 5.29 -13.73
N LEU A 362 11.83 5.68 -14.90
CA LEU A 362 10.42 5.58 -15.25
C LEU A 362 10.24 4.73 -16.50
N SER A 363 9.43 3.68 -16.38
CA SER A 363 8.94 2.92 -17.53
C SER A 363 7.91 3.71 -18.32
N ASN A 364 7.62 3.28 -19.55
CA ASN A 364 6.55 3.92 -20.36
C ASN A 364 5.15 3.76 -19.73
N LYS A 365 4.95 2.75 -18.87
CA LYS A 365 3.70 2.61 -18.11
C LYS A 365 3.63 3.69 -17.03
N ASP A 366 4.73 3.93 -16.33
CA ASP A 366 4.81 4.90 -15.23
C ASP A 366 4.57 6.32 -15.73
N VAL A 367 5.18 6.65 -16.86
CA VAL A 367 4.96 7.94 -17.54
C VAL A 367 3.48 8.17 -17.85
N ARG A 368 2.75 7.14 -18.31
CA ARG A 368 1.31 7.25 -18.56
C ARG A 368 0.51 7.43 -17.29
N VAL A 369 0.79 6.65 -16.25
CA VAL A 369 0.06 6.73 -14.98
C VAL A 369 0.29 8.07 -14.29
N LEU A 370 1.53 8.58 -14.25
CA LEU A 370 1.83 9.91 -13.70
C LEU A 370 1.16 11.02 -14.49
N ARG A 371 1.14 10.93 -15.83
CA ARG A 371 0.43 11.89 -16.67
C ARG A 371 -1.07 11.90 -16.39
N GLU A 372 -1.69 10.72 -16.32
CA GLU A 372 -3.10 10.57 -15.99
C GLU A 372 -3.40 11.13 -14.59
N TYR A 373 -2.55 10.82 -13.60
CA TYR A 373 -2.67 11.37 -12.24
C TYR A 373 -2.64 12.91 -12.23
N LEU A 374 -1.67 13.51 -12.90
CA LEU A 374 -1.46 14.95 -12.92
C LEU A 374 -2.53 15.69 -13.73
N ILE A 375 -2.88 15.21 -14.92
CA ILE A 375 -3.77 15.92 -15.86
C ILE A 375 -5.23 15.52 -15.62
N ASP A 376 -5.54 14.22 -15.74
CA ASP A 376 -6.91 13.73 -15.79
C ASP A 376 -7.54 13.62 -14.40
N ARG A 377 -6.75 13.24 -13.40
CA ARG A 377 -7.22 13.03 -12.02
C ARG A 377 -7.00 14.23 -11.10
N HIS A 378 -6.51 15.36 -11.63
CA HIS A 378 -6.31 16.59 -10.86
C HIS A 378 -5.46 16.41 -9.60
N GLY A 379 -4.46 15.54 -9.67
CA GLY A 379 -3.42 15.41 -8.66
C GLY A 379 -2.32 16.46 -8.83
N MET A 380 -1.42 16.48 -7.84
CA MET A 380 -0.25 17.35 -7.81
C MET A 380 0.96 16.58 -7.26
N ILE A 381 2.15 16.81 -7.79
CA ILE A 381 3.39 16.29 -7.19
C ILE A 381 4.08 17.42 -6.44
N PHE A 382 4.35 17.19 -5.16
CA PHE A 382 5.26 17.98 -4.36
C PHE A 382 6.60 17.24 -4.29
N ALA A 383 7.58 17.71 -5.07
CA ALA A 383 8.90 17.11 -5.10
C ALA A 383 9.90 17.94 -4.32
N ASP A 384 10.75 17.28 -3.55
CA ASP A 384 11.89 17.87 -2.85
C ASP A 384 13.18 17.21 -3.33
N ASN A 385 14.28 17.98 -3.31
CA ASN A 385 15.59 17.48 -3.66
C ASN A 385 16.34 17.12 -2.38
N GLY A 386 16.30 15.84 -2.02
CA GLY A 386 16.89 15.28 -0.81
C GLY A 386 18.38 14.99 -0.88
N GLY A 387 19.16 15.71 -1.71
CA GLY A 387 20.61 15.66 -1.53
C GLY A 387 21.53 15.89 -2.74
N SER A 388 21.04 16.07 -3.98
CA SER A 388 21.99 16.19 -5.10
C SER A 388 21.56 16.98 -6.35
N LYS A 389 22.57 17.56 -7.02
CA LYS A 389 22.41 18.14 -8.35
C LYS A 389 22.08 17.08 -9.41
N HIS A 390 22.46 15.82 -9.16
CA HIS A 390 22.12 14.71 -10.05
C HIS A 390 20.61 14.44 -10.02
N PHE A 391 20.03 14.36 -8.82
CA PHE A 391 18.59 14.20 -8.63
C PHE A 391 17.80 15.33 -9.29
N HIS A 392 18.27 16.58 -9.17
CA HIS A 392 17.69 17.71 -9.90
C HIS A 392 17.59 17.43 -11.40
N ASN A 393 18.69 17.04 -12.04
CA ASN A 393 18.69 16.74 -13.47
C ASN A 393 17.78 15.56 -13.83
N GLN A 394 17.77 14.51 -12.99
CA GLN A 394 16.90 13.35 -13.16
C GLN A 394 15.42 13.73 -13.07
N PHE A 395 15.06 14.56 -12.10
CA PHE A 395 13.68 15.01 -11.88
C PHE A 395 13.19 15.85 -13.07
N ILE A 396 14.00 16.82 -13.54
CA ILE A 396 13.67 17.60 -14.74
C ILE A 396 13.51 16.69 -15.97
N ALA A 397 14.41 15.72 -16.16
CA ALA A 397 14.31 14.77 -17.28
C ALA A 397 13.05 13.88 -17.18
N ALA A 398 12.72 13.41 -15.98
CA ALA A 398 11.51 12.65 -15.71
C ALA A 398 10.26 13.47 -16.02
N MET A 399 10.17 14.72 -15.53
CA MET A 399 9.03 15.59 -15.79
C MET A 399 8.92 16.00 -17.26
N ASN A 400 10.03 16.18 -17.98
CA ASN A 400 9.99 16.38 -19.44
C ASN A 400 9.43 15.16 -20.20
N ARG A 401 9.54 13.94 -19.65
CA ARG A 401 8.90 12.74 -20.23
C ARG A 401 7.42 12.66 -19.86
N VAL A 402 7.08 12.99 -18.60
CA VAL A 402 5.69 12.96 -18.10
C VAL A 402 4.86 14.08 -18.73
N LEU A 403 5.38 15.30 -18.80
CA LEU A 403 4.72 16.50 -19.31
C LEU A 403 5.55 17.14 -20.45
N PRO A 404 5.62 16.53 -21.64
CA PRO A 404 6.51 16.97 -22.71
C PRO A 404 6.22 18.36 -23.26
N GLU A 405 4.98 18.84 -23.10
CA GLU A 405 4.52 20.14 -23.60
C GLU A 405 4.60 21.25 -22.54
N ILE A 406 4.88 20.92 -21.27
CA ILE A 406 4.89 21.87 -20.16
C ILE A 406 6.33 22.04 -19.67
N ARG A 407 6.83 23.27 -19.72
CA ARG A 407 8.17 23.61 -19.23
C ARG A 407 8.11 24.07 -17.77
N PRO A 408 9.13 23.76 -16.95
CA PRO A 408 9.23 24.32 -15.62
C PRO A 408 9.47 25.83 -15.68
N VAL A 409 8.84 26.56 -14.77
CA VAL A 409 9.09 27.99 -14.54
C VAL A 409 9.39 28.24 -13.06
N PRO A 410 10.18 29.26 -12.70
CA PRO A 410 10.36 29.64 -11.31
C PRO A 410 9.02 30.01 -10.66
N VAL A 411 8.77 29.52 -9.45
CA VAL A 411 7.56 29.86 -8.67
C VAL A 411 7.83 31.14 -7.87
N PRO A 412 7.14 32.26 -8.13
CA PRO A 412 7.39 33.53 -7.44
C PRO A 412 6.97 33.48 -5.96
N LEU A 413 7.63 34.25 -5.09
CA LEU A 413 7.26 34.35 -3.66
C LEU A 413 5.91 35.04 -3.40
N ASP A 414 5.39 35.77 -4.37
CA ASP A 414 4.06 36.36 -4.36
C ASP A 414 2.97 35.44 -4.92
N ASP A 415 3.32 34.24 -5.40
CA ASP A 415 2.36 33.21 -5.78
C ASP A 415 1.50 32.78 -4.58
N THR A 416 0.25 32.40 -4.86
CA THR A 416 -0.70 31.94 -3.83
C THR A 416 -0.13 30.77 -3.01
N ILE A 417 0.62 29.87 -3.65
CA ILE A 417 1.25 28.72 -2.98
C ILE A 417 2.35 29.10 -1.98
N HIS A 418 2.87 30.33 -2.03
CA HIS A 418 3.83 30.85 -1.04
C HIS A 418 3.20 31.83 -0.04
N ARG A 419 1.91 32.13 -0.20
CA ARG A 419 1.18 33.12 0.60
C ARG A 419 0.11 32.54 1.51
N ILE A 420 -0.41 31.36 1.19
CA ILE A 420 -1.57 30.78 1.88
C ILE A 420 -1.28 29.34 2.31
N PRO A 421 -1.58 28.97 3.58
CA PRO A 421 -2.08 29.84 4.65
C PRO A 421 -1.01 30.75 5.29
N TYR A 422 0.28 30.47 5.10
CA TYR A 422 1.37 31.22 5.72
C TYR A 422 2.14 32.06 4.70
N PRO A 423 2.23 33.39 4.88
CA PRO A 423 3.06 34.23 4.04
C PRO A 423 4.55 33.96 4.26
N LEU A 424 5.22 33.40 3.25
CA LEU A 424 6.66 33.17 3.31
C LEU A 424 7.42 34.46 2.95
N PRO A 425 8.31 34.95 3.83
CA PRO A 425 9.14 36.13 3.54
C PRO A 425 10.33 35.81 2.61
N PHE A 426 10.73 34.54 2.54
CA PHE A 426 11.76 34.00 1.68
C PHE A 426 11.44 32.54 1.34
N LEU A 427 12.12 31.95 0.37
CA LEU A 427 12.02 30.52 0.08
C LEU A 427 13.01 29.78 1.00
N PRO A 428 12.56 28.98 1.97
CA PRO A 428 13.45 28.31 2.93
C PRO A 428 14.23 27.16 2.27
N TYR A 429 15.46 26.95 2.70
CA TYR A 429 16.33 25.87 2.23
C TYR A 429 17.10 25.29 3.40
N VAL A 430 17.23 23.97 3.46
CA VAL A 430 18.25 23.32 4.29
C VAL A 430 19.56 23.28 3.50
N ALA A 431 19.52 22.72 2.29
CA ALA A 431 20.67 22.65 1.40
C ALA A 431 20.25 22.85 -0.08
N PRO A 432 20.76 23.88 -0.79
CA PRO A 432 20.28 24.25 -2.13
C PRO A 432 20.89 23.39 -3.25
N HIS A 433 20.67 22.07 -3.21
CA HIS A 433 21.24 21.10 -4.16
C HIS A 433 20.82 21.30 -5.61
N GLY A 434 19.54 21.62 -5.83
CA GLY A 434 18.94 21.87 -7.15
C GLY A 434 18.96 23.33 -7.59
N GLY A 435 19.60 24.22 -6.81
CA GLY A 435 19.61 25.66 -7.04
C GLY A 435 18.85 26.45 -5.97
N LYS A 436 18.50 27.70 -6.28
CA LYS A 436 17.91 28.67 -5.34
C LYS A 436 16.53 29.17 -5.78
N GLN A 437 15.85 28.42 -6.63
CA GLN A 437 14.51 28.72 -7.10
C GLN A 437 13.67 27.45 -7.07
N ALA A 438 12.49 27.52 -6.47
CA ALA A 438 11.47 26.51 -6.66
C ALA A 438 10.99 26.55 -8.11
N LEU A 439 10.73 25.38 -8.69
CA LEU A 439 10.24 25.24 -10.05
C LEU A 439 8.82 24.69 -10.03
N GLY A 440 7.99 25.17 -10.95
CA GLY A 440 6.61 24.76 -11.10
C GLY A 440 6.27 24.40 -12.53
N TRP A 441 5.38 23.42 -12.70
CA TRP A 441 4.75 23.09 -13.98
C TRP A 441 3.28 23.44 -13.85
N SER A 442 2.80 24.39 -14.65
CA SER A 442 1.40 24.82 -14.60
C SER A 442 0.64 24.44 -15.87
N LEU A 443 -0.65 24.14 -15.68
CA LEU A 443 -1.62 23.92 -16.73
C LEU A 443 -2.97 24.48 -16.26
N ASP A 444 -3.67 25.19 -17.14
CA ASP A 444 -5.01 25.75 -16.87
C ASP A 444 -5.12 26.57 -15.57
N GLY A 445 -4.06 27.32 -15.25
CA GLY A 445 -4.04 28.22 -14.08
C GLY A 445 -3.77 27.55 -12.74
N ARG A 446 -3.42 26.26 -12.71
CA ARG A 446 -2.96 25.57 -11.49
C ARG A 446 -1.58 24.93 -11.64
N TRP A 447 -0.91 24.72 -10.52
CA TRP A 447 0.33 23.93 -10.46
C TRP A 447 0.02 22.42 -10.50
N LEU A 448 0.65 21.72 -11.45
CA LEU A 448 0.68 20.25 -11.53
C LEU A 448 1.82 19.69 -10.68
N VAL A 449 2.95 20.38 -10.66
CA VAL A 449 4.16 19.96 -9.94
C VAL A 449 4.76 21.19 -9.28
N TYR A 450 5.12 21.05 -8.01
CA TYR A 450 5.97 21.99 -7.28
C TYR A 450 7.26 21.26 -6.90
N TYR A 451 8.39 21.76 -7.36
CA TYR A 451 9.71 21.21 -7.11
C TYR A 451 10.52 22.17 -6.24
N HIS A 452 10.86 21.71 -5.04
CA HIS A 452 11.76 22.38 -4.14
C HIS A 452 13.21 21.90 -4.37
N PRO A 453 14.18 22.81 -4.54
CA PRO A 453 15.55 22.42 -4.88
C PRO A 453 16.43 22.10 -3.66
N GLY A 454 15.85 21.88 -2.47
CA GLY A 454 16.40 22.45 -1.24
C GLY A 454 16.36 21.64 0.06
N ASP A 455 16.24 20.31 -0.03
CA ASP A 455 16.19 19.34 1.07
C ASP A 455 15.36 19.76 2.29
N ILE A 456 14.11 20.15 2.06
CA ILE A 456 13.22 20.56 3.16
C ILE A 456 12.72 19.36 3.98
N GLY A 457 12.84 18.14 3.45
CA GLY A 457 12.62 16.89 4.19
C GLY A 457 13.45 16.83 5.47
N ASP A 458 14.74 17.16 5.40
CA ASP A 458 15.66 17.20 6.55
C ASP A 458 15.16 18.13 7.68
N ALA A 459 14.45 19.21 7.34
CA ALA A 459 13.87 20.10 8.35
C ALA A 459 12.66 19.47 9.07
N TRP A 460 12.01 18.51 8.44
CA TRP A 460 10.90 17.75 9.02
C TRP A 460 11.38 16.62 9.93
N ALA A 461 12.62 16.15 9.74
CA ALA A 461 13.28 15.15 10.56
C ALA A 461 13.25 15.47 12.07
N ASP A 462 13.31 14.45 12.92
CA ASP A 462 13.46 14.62 14.36
C ASP A 462 14.75 15.38 14.70
N GLY A 463 14.64 16.41 15.52
CA GLY A 463 15.75 17.33 15.80
C GLY A 463 16.10 18.26 14.63
N HIS A 464 15.27 18.28 13.57
CA HIS A 464 15.34 19.18 12.41
C HIS A 464 16.70 19.18 11.72
N SER A 465 17.47 18.09 11.80
CA SER A 465 18.83 17.98 11.27
C SER A 465 19.77 19.13 11.66
N GLY A 466 19.55 19.72 12.86
CA GLY A 466 20.32 20.87 13.35
C GLY A 466 20.03 22.19 12.62
N VAL A 467 18.99 22.24 11.79
CA VAL A 467 18.50 23.44 11.11
C VAL A 467 18.01 24.45 12.15
N LYS A 468 18.27 25.74 11.89
CA LYS A 468 17.84 26.82 12.80
C LYS A 468 16.31 26.93 12.86
N PRO A 469 15.75 27.33 14.01
CA PRO A 469 14.30 27.55 14.18
C PRO A 469 13.65 28.34 13.05
N GLU A 470 14.24 29.46 12.67
CA GLU A 470 13.65 30.34 11.66
C GLU A 470 13.54 29.67 10.28
N VAL A 471 14.40 28.68 10.00
CA VAL A 471 14.43 27.95 8.72
C VAL A 471 13.51 26.74 8.78
N TYR A 472 13.57 25.89 9.81
CA TYR A 472 12.71 24.71 9.85
C TYR A 472 11.22 25.10 10.00
N GLU A 473 10.90 26.16 10.75
CA GLU A 473 9.54 26.67 10.84
C GLU A 473 9.01 27.13 9.48
N ALA A 474 9.85 27.82 8.70
CA ALA A 474 9.51 28.21 7.33
C ALA A 474 9.37 26.99 6.40
N CYS A 475 10.18 25.95 6.55
CA CYS A 475 10.04 24.69 5.80
C CYS A 475 8.68 24.01 6.07
N TYR A 476 8.25 23.94 7.32
CA TYR A 476 6.93 23.42 7.68
C TYR A 476 5.79 24.29 7.14
N GLN A 477 5.92 25.62 7.22
CA GLN A 477 4.94 26.54 6.64
C GLN A 477 4.84 26.39 5.12
N LEU A 478 5.96 26.21 4.43
CA LEU A 478 5.98 25.91 2.99
C LEU A 478 5.27 24.59 2.70
N GLY A 479 5.58 23.51 3.43
CA GLY A 479 4.89 22.23 3.29
C GLY A 479 3.38 22.38 3.49
N ALA A 480 2.97 23.13 4.52
CA ALA A 480 1.56 23.38 4.80
C ALA A 480 0.87 24.19 3.69
N ASN A 481 1.55 25.15 3.08
CA ASN A 481 1.03 25.90 1.95
C ASN A 481 0.83 25.02 0.71
N VAL A 482 1.84 24.22 0.34
CA VAL A 482 1.77 23.33 -0.83
C VAL A 482 0.67 22.29 -0.66
N MET A 483 0.58 21.66 0.53
CA MET A 483 -0.51 20.74 0.86
C MET A 483 -1.87 21.43 0.77
N THR A 484 -2.04 22.59 1.41
CA THR A 484 -3.30 23.35 1.36
C THR A 484 -3.70 23.65 -0.07
N TYR A 485 -2.77 24.16 -0.89
CA TYR A 485 -3.01 24.47 -2.30
C TYR A 485 -3.55 23.25 -3.07
N ALA A 486 -2.91 22.09 -2.93
CA ALA A 486 -3.32 20.87 -3.62
C ALA A 486 -4.73 20.41 -3.23
N TYR A 487 -5.08 20.42 -1.93
CA TYR A 487 -6.43 20.07 -1.48
C TYR A 487 -7.48 21.08 -1.96
N VAL A 488 -7.15 22.38 -1.97
CA VAL A 488 -8.05 23.43 -2.46
C VAL A 488 -8.33 23.26 -3.95
N GLU A 489 -7.31 23.08 -4.79
CA GLU A 489 -7.48 22.87 -6.23
C GLU A 489 -8.25 21.59 -6.54
N ARG A 490 -7.97 20.50 -5.82
CA ARG A 490 -8.73 19.26 -5.91
C ARG A 490 -10.20 19.46 -5.54
N SER A 491 -10.47 20.19 -4.47
CA SER A 491 -11.83 20.50 -4.01
C SER A 491 -12.61 21.28 -5.06
N LYS A 492 -12.00 22.34 -5.62
CA LYS A 492 -12.60 23.14 -6.71
C LYS A 492 -12.96 22.27 -7.91
N TRP A 493 -12.08 21.34 -8.32
CA TRP A 493 -12.36 20.44 -9.43
C TRP A 493 -13.54 19.50 -9.17
N LEU A 494 -13.60 18.88 -7.98
CA LEU A 494 -14.69 17.99 -7.60
C LEU A 494 -16.02 18.74 -7.56
N MET A 495 -16.03 19.95 -7.00
CA MET A 495 -17.22 20.81 -6.98
C MET A 495 -17.65 21.19 -8.40
N GLY A 496 -16.72 21.54 -9.28
CA GLY A 496 -17.02 21.85 -10.68
C GLY A 496 -17.61 20.66 -11.46
N LYS A 497 -17.19 19.44 -11.16
CA LYS A 497 -17.79 18.21 -11.73
C LYS A 497 -19.22 17.98 -11.23
N GLN A 498 -19.46 18.17 -9.93
CA GLN A 498 -20.80 18.02 -9.35
C GLN A 498 -21.81 19.04 -9.91
N GLN A 499 -21.36 20.26 -10.23
CA GLN A 499 -22.20 21.28 -10.85
C GLN A 499 -22.54 20.97 -12.31
N LYS A 500 -21.61 20.35 -13.07
CA LYS A 500 -21.85 19.95 -14.48
C LYS A 500 -22.70 18.69 -14.64
N GLY A 501 -22.80 17.87 -13.59
CA GLY A 501 -23.58 16.63 -13.57
C GLY A 501 -25.03 16.80 -13.09
N LYS A 502 -25.42 18.00 -12.62
CA LYS A 502 -26.80 18.42 -12.40
C LYS A 502 -27.31 19.14 -13.63
#